data_AF-D0TWE4-F1
#
_entry.id   AF-D0TWE4-F1
#
_cell.length_a   1.000
_cell.length_b   1.000
_cell.length_c   1.000
_cell.angle_alpha   90.00
_cell.angle_beta   90.00
_cell.angle_gamma   90.00
#
_symmetry.space_group_name_H-M   'P 1'
#
loop_
_entity.id
_entity.type
_entity.pdbx_description
1 polymer ?
#
loop_
_entity_poly.entity_id
_entity_poly.type
_entity_poly.pdbx_seq_one_letter_code
_entity_poly.pdbx_strand_id
1 'polypeptide(L)'
;MEDINIKDLEVRKEIACGDIIIKLYTPPVKQRYNRNITGENIDGEILWQIEDVRPNVDSPFMNIILYDEKKIEAYNWEGVFYYVHIYTGEVESIPNQRPW
;
A
#
# COMPACT_ATOMS: atom_id res chain seq x y z
N MET A 1 6.10 13.10 -16.72
CA MET A 1 5.19 12.01 -16.31
C MET A 1 4.00 12.71 -15.69
N GLU A 2 2.79 12.50 -16.16
CA GLU A 2 1.62 13.07 -15.50
C GLU A 2 1.53 12.48 -14.09
N ASP A 3 1.33 13.36 -13.10
CA ASP A 3 1.08 12.94 -11.73
C ASP A 3 -0.32 12.30 -11.69
N ILE A 4 -0.34 10.97 -11.71
CA ILE A 4 -1.58 10.21 -11.56
C ILE A 4 -2.10 10.43 -10.15
N ASN A 5 -3.31 10.97 -10.07
CA ASN A 5 -4.06 11.00 -8.82
C ASN A 5 -4.46 9.56 -8.46
N ILE A 6 -4.01 9.08 -7.31
CA ILE A 6 -4.28 7.71 -6.86
C ILE A 6 -5.78 7.39 -6.81
N LYS A 7 -6.62 8.40 -6.54
CA LYS A 7 -8.08 8.22 -6.48
C LYS A 7 -8.74 7.93 -7.83
N ASP A 8 -8.03 8.17 -8.93
CA ASP A 8 -8.51 7.82 -10.27
C ASP A 8 -8.20 6.35 -10.63
N LEU A 9 -7.42 5.66 -9.79
CA LEU A 9 -7.11 4.24 -9.96
C LEU A 9 -8.20 3.34 -9.39
N GLU A 10 -8.32 2.14 -9.95
CA GLU A 10 -9.22 1.11 -9.45
C GLU A 10 -8.79 0.63 -8.06
N VAL A 11 -9.71 0.62 -7.10
CA VAL A 11 -9.49 0.00 -5.79
C VAL A 11 -9.48 -1.52 -5.96
N ARG A 12 -8.32 -2.13 -5.72
CA ARG A 12 -8.11 -3.58 -5.79
C ARG A 12 -8.64 -4.29 -4.55
N LYS A 13 -8.41 -3.70 -3.38
CA LYS A 13 -8.79 -4.26 -2.08
C LYS A 13 -8.90 -3.15 -1.04
N GLU A 14 -9.83 -3.33 -0.10
CA GLU A 14 -9.97 -2.45 1.05
C GLU A 14 -10.12 -3.23 2.36
N ILE A 15 -9.69 -2.64 3.47
CA ILE A 15 -9.83 -3.17 4.82
C ILE A 15 -10.27 -2.03 5.74
N ALA A 16 -11.42 -2.20 6.41
CA ALA A 16 -11.89 -1.26 7.41
C ALA A 16 -11.22 -1.54 8.77
N CYS A 17 -10.56 -0.54 9.34
CA CYS A 17 -9.81 -0.58 10.59
C CYS A 17 -10.25 0.58 11.48
N GLY A 18 -11.43 0.47 12.09
CA GLY A 18 -12.00 1.55 12.90
C GLY A 18 -12.44 2.73 12.03
N ASP A 19 -11.81 3.89 12.23
CA ASP A 19 -12.05 5.13 11.48
C ASP A 19 -11.18 5.25 10.21
N ILE A 20 -10.25 4.31 9.99
CA ILE A 20 -9.39 4.27 8.81
C ILE A 20 -9.80 3.12 7.90
N ILE A 21 -9.98 3.43 6.61
CA ILE A 21 -10.16 2.46 5.53
C ILE A 21 -8.84 2.39 4.78
N ILE A 22 -8.17 1.24 4.87
CA ILE A 22 -6.95 0.98 4.12
C ILE A 22 -7.33 0.56 2.71
N LYS A 23 -6.84 1.26 1.68
CA LYS A 23 -7.10 0.91 0.28
C LYS A 23 -5.81 0.56 -0.43
N LEU A 24 -5.87 -0.54 -1.18
CA LEU A 24 -4.86 -0.95 -2.15
C LEU A 24 -5.39 -0.66 -3.54
N TYR A 25 -4.65 0.12 -4.32
CA TYR A 25 -5.01 0.50 -5.68
C TYR A 25 -4.29 -0.37 -6.71
N THR A 26 -4.96 -0.67 -7.83
CA THR A 26 -4.36 -1.34 -8.97
C THR A 26 -3.36 -0.38 -9.64
N PRO A 27 -2.06 -0.73 -9.72
CA PRO A 27 -1.08 0.12 -10.37
C PRO A 27 -1.37 0.24 -11.88
N PRO A 28 -1.16 1.41 -12.49
CA PRO A 28 -1.35 1.62 -13.91
C PRO A 28 -0.39 0.77 -14.75
N VAL A 29 -0.87 0.32 -15.92
CA VAL A 29 -0.08 -0.48 -16.85
C VAL A 29 1.05 0.37 -17.44
N LYS A 30 2.28 -0.18 -17.51
CA LYS A 30 3.49 0.46 -18.06
C LYS A 30 3.99 1.70 -17.30
N GLN A 31 3.54 1.91 -16.06
CA GLN A 31 4.04 2.98 -15.21
C GLN A 31 4.32 2.45 -13.81
N ARG A 32 5.53 2.74 -13.31
CA ARG A 32 5.90 2.43 -11.94
C ARG A 32 5.00 3.17 -10.97
N TYR A 33 4.42 2.44 -10.02
CA TYR A 33 3.52 3.01 -9.02
C TYR A 33 3.59 2.25 -7.69
N ASN A 34 4.75 2.29 -7.03
CA ASN A 34 5.02 1.56 -5.79
C ASN A 34 4.19 2.05 -4.59
N ARG A 35 3.74 3.32 -4.62
CA ARG A 35 3.02 3.98 -3.53
C ARG A 35 1.51 3.75 -3.61
N ASN A 36 1.08 2.50 -3.85
CA ASN A 36 -0.30 2.18 -4.20
C ASN A 36 -1.19 1.78 -3.00
N ILE A 37 -0.81 2.17 -1.78
CA ILE A 37 -1.60 1.95 -0.56
C ILE A 37 -1.87 3.28 0.14
N THR A 38 -3.12 3.50 0.54
CA THR A 38 -3.55 4.66 1.34
C THR A 38 -4.28 4.22 2.60
N GLY A 39 -4.27 5.09 3.60
CA GLY A 39 -5.25 5.11 4.67
C GLY A 39 -6.16 6.30 4.48
N GLU A 40 -7.46 6.04 4.39
CA GLU A 40 -8.50 7.04 4.16
C GLU A 40 -9.47 7.10 5.34
N ASN A 41 -10.04 8.27 5.62
CA ASN A 41 -11.17 8.34 6.54
C ASN A 41 -12.48 7.89 5.87
N ILE A 42 -13.58 7.86 6.63
CA ILE A 42 -14.91 7.47 6.13
C ILE A 42 -15.46 8.36 5.01
N ASP A 43 -14.99 9.61 4.92
CA ASP A 43 -15.35 10.55 3.85
C ASP A 43 -14.49 10.35 2.59
N GLY A 44 -13.55 9.41 2.64
CA GLY A 44 -12.62 9.09 1.56
C GLY A 44 -11.46 10.05 1.46
N GLU A 45 -11.21 10.92 2.44
CA GLU A 45 -10.01 11.78 2.46
C GLU A 45 -8.78 10.93 2.78
N ILE A 46 -7.70 11.13 2.00
CA ILE A 46 -6.43 10.43 2.22
C ILE A 46 -5.76 11.06 3.43
N LEU A 47 -5.66 10.30 4.52
CA LEU A 47 -4.93 10.67 5.73
C LEU A 47 -3.43 10.45 5.54
N TRP A 48 -3.08 9.35 4.86
CA TRP A 48 -1.70 9.02 4.50
C TRP A 48 -1.66 8.15 3.24
N GLN A 49 -0.52 8.22 2.55
CA GLN A 49 -0.14 7.33 1.46
C GLN A 49 1.26 6.81 1.75
N ILE A 50 1.49 5.52 1.55
CA ILE A 50 2.79 4.92 1.87
C ILE A 50 3.94 5.58 1.07
N GLU A 51 5.14 5.53 1.65
CA GLU A 51 6.38 5.93 0.97
C GLU A 51 6.85 4.88 -0.04
N ASP A 52 7.68 5.29 -0.99
CA ASP A 52 8.32 4.35 -1.91
C ASP A 52 9.50 3.64 -1.21
N VAL A 53 9.24 2.44 -0.72
CA VAL A 53 10.23 1.63 0.02
C VAL A 53 11.35 1.05 -0.85
N ARG A 54 11.16 1.00 -2.18
CA ARG A 54 12.17 0.50 -3.13
C ARG A 54 12.17 1.36 -4.40
N PRO A 55 12.68 2.61 -4.34
CA PRO A 55 12.59 3.55 -5.46
C PRO A 55 13.37 3.14 -6.72
N ASN A 56 14.18 2.08 -6.64
CA ASN A 56 14.97 1.56 -7.76
C ASN A 56 14.35 0.30 -8.39
N VAL A 57 13.24 -0.21 -7.85
CA VAL A 57 12.59 -1.45 -8.32
C VAL A 57 11.11 -1.15 -8.55
N ASP A 58 10.58 -1.52 -9.72
CA ASP A 58 9.14 -1.47 -9.97
C ASP A 58 8.47 -2.66 -9.30
N SER A 59 7.96 -2.45 -8.09
CA SER A 59 7.39 -3.49 -7.25
C SER A 59 6.22 -2.96 -6.43
N PRO A 60 5.10 -2.60 -7.09
CA PRO A 60 3.86 -2.25 -6.41
C PRO A 60 3.32 -3.40 -5.58
N PHE A 61 2.48 -3.04 -4.61
CA PHE A 61 1.80 -4.00 -3.76
C PHE A 61 0.61 -4.63 -4.49
N MET A 62 0.35 -5.91 -4.22
CA MET A 62 -0.68 -6.71 -4.88
C MET A 62 -1.69 -7.33 -3.94
N ASN A 63 -1.39 -7.36 -2.65
CA ASN A 63 -2.31 -7.82 -1.64
C ASN A 63 -2.03 -7.12 -0.32
N ILE A 64 -3.09 -6.92 0.46
CA ILE A 64 -3.03 -6.46 1.84
C ILE A 64 -3.84 -7.42 2.71
N ILE A 65 -3.37 -7.72 3.92
CA ILE A 65 -4.06 -8.61 4.88
C ILE A 65 -3.97 -7.95 6.25
N LEU A 66 -5.06 -7.96 7.03
CA LEU A 66 -5.02 -7.51 8.41
C LEU A 66 -4.14 -8.46 9.23
N TYR A 67 -3.11 -7.92 9.89
CA TYR A 67 -2.23 -8.69 10.76
C TYR A 67 -2.70 -8.61 12.21
N ASP A 68 -2.84 -7.39 12.72
CA ASP A 68 -3.39 -7.08 14.04
C ASP A 68 -4.07 -5.70 14.03
N GLU A 69 -4.49 -5.22 15.21
CA GLU A 69 -5.17 -3.92 15.37
C GLU A 69 -4.31 -2.70 14.99
N LYS A 70 -3.00 -2.89 14.76
CA LYS A 70 -2.04 -1.82 14.47
C LYS A 70 -1.44 -1.92 13.09
N LYS A 71 -1.42 -3.11 12.47
CA LYS A 71 -0.66 -3.38 11.26
C LYS A 71 -1.44 -4.21 10.24
N ILE A 72 -1.14 -3.97 8.98
CA ILE A 72 -1.45 -4.88 7.87
C ILE A 72 -0.16 -5.48 7.32
N GLU A 73 -0.25 -6.67 6.74
CA GLU A 73 0.77 -7.22 5.84
C GLU A 73 0.48 -6.77 4.41
N ALA A 74 1.46 -6.17 3.74
CA ALA A 74 1.38 -5.73 2.35
C ALA A 74 2.40 -6.48 1.51
N TYR A 75 1.93 -7.25 0.52
CA TYR A 75 2.76 -8.10 -0.35
C TYR A 75 2.98 -7.45 -1.71
N ASN A 76 4.23 -7.42 -2.20
CA ASN A 76 4.56 -6.84 -3.50
C ASN A 76 4.86 -7.88 -4.60
N TRP A 77 5.14 -7.41 -5.82
CA TRP A 77 5.49 -8.28 -6.96
C TRP A 77 6.74 -9.12 -6.77
N GLU A 78 7.67 -8.68 -5.92
CA GLU A 78 8.91 -9.41 -5.64
C GLU A 78 8.68 -10.56 -4.64
N GLY A 79 7.45 -10.73 -4.13
CA GLY A 79 7.16 -11.76 -3.14
C GLY A 79 7.49 -11.43 -1.71
N VAL A 80 7.99 -10.22 -1.47
CA VAL A 80 8.26 -9.75 -0.13
C VAL A 80 7.03 -9.08 0.44
N PHE A 81 6.90 -9.15 1.75
CA PHE A 81 5.87 -8.43 2.48
C PHE A 81 6.45 -7.45 3.49
N TYR A 82 5.69 -6.41 3.74
CA TYR A 82 6.01 -5.36 4.69
C TYR A 82 4.87 -5.24 5.68
N TYR A 83 5.16 -4.80 6.90
CA TYR A 83 4.09 -4.29 7.74
C TYR A 83 3.82 -2.83 7.39
N VAL A 84 2.54 -2.47 7.27
CA VAL A 84 2.12 -1.06 7.17
C VAL A 84 1.33 -0.73 8.42
N HIS A 85 1.74 0.31 9.13
CA HIS A 85 1.07 0.81 10.32
C HIS A 85 -0.23 1.52 9.95
N ILE A 86 -1.36 1.03 10.48
CA ILE A 86 -2.72 1.47 10.11
C ILE A 86 -2.92 2.98 10.30
N TYR A 87 -2.38 3.56 11.38
CA TYR A 87 -2.62 4.97 11.71
C TYR A 87 -1.65 5.95 11.08
N THR A 88 -0.50 5.48 10.57
CA THR A 88 0.59 6.37 10.11
C THR A 88 1.00 6.13 8.66
N GLY A 89 0.67 4.97 8.08
CA GLY A 89 1.20 4.54 6.78
C GLY A 89 2.68 4.21 6.78
N GLU A 90 3.33 4.19 7.96
CA GLU A 90 4.73 3.82 8.07
C GLU A 90 4.93 2.37 7.65
N VAL A 91 5.95 2.15 6.81
CA VAL A 91 6.26 0.84 6.25
C VAL A 91 7.47 0.26 6.96
N GLU A 92 7.28 -0.86 7.65
CA GLU A 92 8.32 -1.61 8.33
C GLU A 92 8.77 -2.78 7.43
N SER A 93 10.06 -2.76 7.05
CA SER A 93 10.68 -3.87 6.33
C SER A 93 11.06 -5.00 7.27
N ILE A 94 10.80 -6.24 6.86
CA ILE A 94 11.21 -7.40 7.64
C ILE A 94 12.53 -7.95 7.07
N PRO A 95 13.56 -8.13 7.90
CA PRO A 95 14.85 -8.60 7.43
C PRO A 95 14.79 -10.06 6.95
N ASN A 96 15.71 -10.42 6.06
CA ASN A 96 15.97 -11.80 5.60
C ASN A 96 14.83 -12.48 4.81
N GLN A 97 13.87 -11.73 4.27
CA GLN A 97 12.95 -12.28 3.28
C GLN A 97 13.68 -12.59 1.97
N ARG A 98 13.36 -13.73 1.36
CA ARG A 98 13.85 -14.09 0.03
C ARG A 98 12.77 -13.73 -0.99
N PRO A 99 13.04 -12.80 -1.92
CA PRO A 99 12.17 -12.58 -3.08
C PRO A 99 11.96 -13.88 -3.86
N TRP A 100 10.83 -14.00 -4.58
CA TRP A 100 10.59 -15.12 -5.49
C TRP A 100 11.56 -15.11 -6.68
#